data_AF-A0A6H1ZUG6-F1
#
_entry.id   AF-A0A6H1ZUG6-F1
#
_cell.length_a   1.000
_cell.length_b   1.000
_cell.length_c   1.000
_cell.angle_alpha   90.00
_cell.angle_beta   90.00
_cell.angle_gamma   90.00
#
_symmetry.space_group_name_H-M   'P 1'
#
loop_
_entity.id
_entity.type
_entity.pdbx_description
1 polymer ?
#
loop_
_entity_poly.entity_id
_entity_poly.type
_entity_poly.pdbx_seq_one_letter_code
_entity_poly.pdbx_strand_id
1 'polypeptide(L)' 'MKGMPIVAMVCITTLEVVALCKGINGAVFGIVIAALAGLGGYEVKVLRNKAKGEKDAQWKE' A
#
# COMPACT_ATOMS: atom_id res chain seq x y z
N MET A 1 -9.91 -7.60 10.33
CA MET A 1 -8.46 -7.66 10.07
C MET A 1 -7.99 -6.31 9.52
N LYS A 2 -7.67 -5.32 10.37
CA LYS A 2 -7.50 -3.90 9.98
C LYS A 2 -6.04 -3.41 9.91
N GLY A 3 -5.04 -4.30 10.01
CA GLY A 3 -3.60 -3.92 9.98
C GLY A 3 -2.73 -4.74 9.03
N MET A 4 -3.29 -5.77 8.39
CA MET A 4 -2.59 -6.67 7.48
C MET A 4 -1.90 -5.98 6.29
N PRO A 5 -2.50 -4.96 5.65
CA PRO A 5 -1.85 -4.33 4.49
C PRO A 5 -0.71 -3.40 4.84
N ILE A 6 -0.80 -2.74 6.00
CA ILE A 6 0.29 -1.91 6.51
C ILE A 6 1.50 -2.78 6.81
N VAL A 7 1.28 -3.97 7.39
CA VAL A 7 2.34 -4.96 7.62
C VAL A 7 2.95 -5.45 6.30
N ALA A 8 2.13 -5.72 5.28
CA ALA A 8 2.62 -6.12 3.96
C ALA A 8 3.48 -5.02 3.32
N MET A 9 3.03 -3.76 3.39
CA MET A 9 3.78 -2.61 2.87
C MET A 9 5.15 -2.48 3.56
N VAL A 10 5.19 -2.55 4.89
CA VAL A 10 6.46 -2.46 5.65
C VAL A 10 7.41 -3.61 5.29
N CYS A 11 6.92 -4.85 5.22
CA CYS A 11 7.72 -6.00 4.80
C CYS A 11 8.36 -5.81 3.43
N ILE A 12 7.58 -5.37 2.43
CA ILE A 12 8.08 -5.22 1.07
C ILE A 12 9.07 -4.05 0.98
N THR A 13 8.80 -2.94 1.68
CA THR A 13 9.73 -1.79 1.74
C THR A 13 11.08 -2.20 2.32
N THR A 14 11.09 -3.07 3.34
CA THR A 14 12.33 -3.55 3.97
C THR A 14 13.13 -4.45 3.03
N LEU A 15 12.46 -5.33 2.28
CA LEU A 15 13.07 -6.17 1.24
C LEU A 15 13.68 -5.33 0.12
N GLU A 16 13.00 -4.25 -0.26
CA GLU A 16 13.48 -3.28 -1.25
C GLU A 16 14.76 -2.55 -0.82
N VAL A 17 14.82 -2.07 0.43
CA VAL A 17 16.00 -1.41 1.00
C VAL A 17 17.20 -2.37 1.02
N VAL A 18 16.99 -3.63 1.39
CA VAL A 18 18.05 -4.65 1.38
C VAL A 18 18.51 -4.97 -0.04
N ALA A 19 17.59 -5.00 -1.01
CA ALA A 19 17.90 -5.20 -2.43
C ALA A 19 18.74 -4.05 -3.02
N LEU A 20 18.41 -2.79 -2.66
CA LEU A 20 19.20 -1.61 -3.01
C LEU A 20 20.61 -1.68 -2.42
N CYS A 21 20.75 -2.04 -1.13
CA CYS A 21 22.06 -2.21 -0.49
C CYS A 21 22.90 -3.33 -1.11
N LYS A 22 22.26 -4.34 -1.73
CA LYS A 22 22.94 -5.42 -2.46
C LYS A 22 23.33 -5.05 -3.89
N GLY A 23 23.06 -3.83 -4.35
CA GLY A 23 23.41 -3.38 -5.70
C GLY A 23 22.55 -4.01 -6.80
N ILE A 24 21.34 -4.50 -6.47
CA ILE A 24 20.39 -4.97 -7.48
C ILE A 24 20.00 -3.78 -8.36
N ASN A 25 20.07 -3.99 -9.67
CA ASN A 25 19.86 -2.97 -10.70
C ASN A 25 18.50 -2.25 -10.48
N GLY A 26 18.56 -0.93 -10.27
CA GLY A 26 17.41 -0.09 -9.93
C GLY A 26 16.24 -0.14 -10.93
N ALA A 27 16.46 -0.67 -12.14
CA ALA A 27 15.39 -0.95 -13.10
C ALA A 27 14.36 -1.97 -12.57
N VAL A 28 14.81 -3.04 -11.88
CA VAL A 28 13.91 -4.03 -11.28
C VAL A 28 13.21 -3.43 -10.05
N PHE A 29 13.90 -2.57 -9.32
CA PHE A 29 13.36 -1.85 -8.17
C PHE A 29 12.16 -0.96 -8.56
N GLY A 30 12.25 -0.25 -9.69
CA GLY A 30 11.15 0.58 -10.20
C GLY A 30 9.87 -0.22 -10.51
N ILE A 31 10.01 -1.47 -10.95
CA ILE A 31 8.86 -2.36 -11.22
C ILE A 31 8.16 -2.76 -9.91
N VAL A 32 8.92 -3.03 -8.85
CA VAL A 32 8.38 -3.39 -7.54
C VAL A 32 7.64 -2.21 -6.92
N ILE A 33 8.23 -1.01 -6.95
CA ILE A 33 7.58 0.23 -6.50
C ILE A 33 6.28 0.49 -7.28
N ALA A 34 6.28 0.32 -8.60
CA ALA A 34 5.08 0.50 -9.41
C ALA A 34 3.98 -0.51 -9.04
N ALA A 35 4.34 -1.77 -8.79
CA ALA A 35 3.40 -2.80 -8.32
C ALA A 35 2.85 -2.48 -6.92
N LEU A 36 3.70 -2.01 -6.00
CA LEU A 36 3.30 -1.56 -4.67
C LEU A 36 2.35 -0.37 -4.72
N ALA A 37 2.64 0.64 -5.53
CA ALA A 37 1.79 1.80 -5.69
C ALA A 37 0.42 1.42 -6.29
N GLY A 38 0.39 0.45 -7.23
CA GLY A 38 -0.86 -0.08 -7.77
C GLY A 38 -1.70 -0.83 -6.74
N LEU A 39 -1.10 -1.75 -5.98
CA LEU A 39 -1.78 -2.52 -4.93
C LEU A 39 -2.20 -1.65 -3.76
N GLY A 40 -1.31 -0.78 -3.28
CA GLY A 40 -1.59 0.19 -2.23
C GLY A 40 -2.69 1.18 -2.64
N GLY A 41 -2.66 1.68 -3.88
CA GLY A 41 -3.71 2.55 -4.42
C GLY A 41 -5.08 1.87 -4.49
N TYR A 42 -5.13 0.57 -4.81
CA TYR A 42 -6.38 -0.20 -4.81
C TYR A 42 -6.96 -0.33 -3.40
N GLU A 43 -6.15 -0.67 -2.40
CA GLU A 43 -6.61 -0.75 -1.02
C GLU A 43 -6.99 0.60 -0.42
N VAL A 44 -6.23 1.66 -0.71
CA VAL A 44 -6.57 3.03 -0.29
C VAL A 44 -7.91 3.44 -0.88
N LYS A 45 -8.23 3.06 -2.12
CA LYS A 45 -9.54 3.33 -2.73
C LYS A 45 -10.67 2.63 -1.97
N VAL A 46 -10.47 1.37 -1.57
CA VAL A 46 -11.44 0.59 -0.77
C VAL A 46 -11.64 1.22 0.60
N LEU A 47 -10.55 1.58 1.29
CA LEU A 47 -10.58 2.24 2.60
C LEU A 47 -11.26 3.62 2.53
N ARG A 48 -10.94 4.43 1.51
CA ARG A 48 -11.59 5.73 1.26
C ARG A 48 -13.08 5.59 1.03
N ASN A 49 -13.50 4.58 0.24
CA ASN A 49 -14.91 4.36 -0.03
C ASN A 49 -15.68 3.96 1.25
N LYS A 50 -15.05 3.13 2.10
CA LYS A 50 -15.58 2.77 3.41
C LYS A 50 -15.71 3.97 4.33
N ALA A 51 -14.67 4.81 4.41
CA ALA A 51 -14.67 6.03 5.23
C ALA A 51 -15.70 7.07 4.75
N LYS A 52 -15.95 7.14 3.43
CA LYS A 52 -16.98 8.01 2.87
C LYS A 52 -18.39 7.51 3.20
N GLY A 53 -18.63 6.21 3.05
CA GLY A 53 -19.92 5.61 3.42
C GLY A 53 -20.26 5.74 4.91
N GLU A 54 -19.25 5.66 5.79
CA GLU A 54 -19.44 5.87 7.24
C GLU A 54 -19.77 7.34 7.58
N LYS A 55 -19.16 8.31 6.88
CA LYS A 55 -19.53 9.72 7.02
C LYS A 55 -20.95 10.03 6.51
N ASP A 56 -21.36 9.44 5.38
CA ASP A 56 -22.71 9.66 4.83
C ASP A 56 -23.82 9.04 5.71
N ALA A 57 -23.53 7.95 6.43
CA ALA A 57 -24.47 7.35 7.40
C ALA A 57 -24.64 8.24 8.65
N GLN A 58 -23.55 8.85 9.13
CA GLN A 58 -23.56 9.68 10.35
C GLN A 58 -24.30 11.02 10.20
N TRP A 59 -24.52 11.50 8.97
CA TRP A 59 -25.34 12.70 8.68
C TRP A 59 -26.84 12.38 8.52
N LYS A 60 -27.22 11.09 8.52
CA LYS A 60 -28.60 10.60 8.33
C LYS A 60 -29.26 10.18 9.65
N GLU A 61 -28.50 10.07 10.74
CA GLU A 61 -28.98 9.83 12.11
C GLU A 61 -29.12 11.15 12.88
#